data_AF-A0A496UXE6-F1
#
_entry.id   AF-A0A496UXE6-F1
#
_cell.length_a   1.000
_cell.length_b   1.000
_cell.length_c   1.000
_cell.angle_alpha   90.00
_cell.angle_beta   90.00
_cell.angle_gamma   90.00
#
_symmetry.space_group_name_H-M   'P 1'
#
loop_
_entity.id
_entity.type
_entity.pdbx_description
1 polymer ?
#
loop_
_entity_poly.entity_id
_entity_poly.type
_entity_poly.pdbx_seq_one_letter_code
_entity_poly.pdbx_strand_id
1 'polypeptide(L)'
;MGDYRENIEEEIKRRAMDGVDTPVFYKGELVATQKQYSDRLLELHAKRHIGAYRDKHTVDHNVTGGVLVVPGMAETSEDWEEENGDGGSPAEPKD
;
A
#
# COMPACT_ATOMS: atom_id res chain seq x y z
N MET A 1 -10.01 -19.63 20.13
CA MET A 1 -10.01 -19.29 18.70
C MET A 1 -9.20 -18.01 18.59
N GLY A 2 -7.99 -18.03 18.04
CA GLY A 2 -7.19 -16.82 17.85
C GLY A 2 -7.91 -15.85 16.90
N ASP A 3 -7.60 -14.56 17.03
CA ASP A 3 -8.12 -13.53 16.12
C ASP A 3 -7.76 -13.90 14.66
N TYR A 4 -8.63 -13.56 13.69
CA TYR A 4 -8.41 -13.90 12.28
C TYR A 4 -7.05 -13.42 11.77
N ARG A 5 -6.63 -12.23 12.20
CA ARG A 5 -5.31 -11.67 11.89
C ARG A 5 -4.18 -12.55 12.43
N GLU A 6 -4.31 -13.03 13.66
CA GLU A 6 -3.29 -13.88 14.30
C GLU A 6 -3.13 -15.20 13.55
N ASN A 7 -4.25 -15.83 13.17
CA ASN A 7 -4.22 -17.07 12.38
C ASN A 7 -3.52 -16.88 11.01
N ILE A 8 -3.74 -15.73 10.35
CA ILE A 8 -3.02 -15.41 9.12
C ILE A 8 -1.52 -15.24 9.40
N GLU A 9 -1.15 -14.53 10.46
CA GLU A 9 0.26 -14.30 10.79
C GLU A 9 1.00 -15.61 11.12
N GLU A 10 0.35 -16.52 11.83
CA GLU A 10 0.86 -17.85 12.12
C GLU A 10 1.05 -18.66 10.83
N GLU A 11 0.05 -18.66 9.94
CA GLU A 11 0.14 -19.42 8.69
C GLU A 11 1.18 -18.84 7.72
N ILE A 12 1.38 -17.52 7.71
CA ILE A 12 2.47 -16.86 6.98
C ILE A 12 3.82 -17.38 7.48
N LYS A 13 4.06 -17.35 8.81
CA LYS A 13 5.31 -17.82 9.41
C LYS A 13 5.53 -19.30 9.12
N ARG A 14 4.51 -20.14 9.35
CA ARG A 14 4.59 -21.59 9.15
C ARG A 14 4.97 -21.93 7.70
N ARG A 15 4.32 -21.34 6.69
CA ARG A 15 4.63 -21.61 5.28
C ARG A 15 5.96 -21.02 4.81
N ALA A 16 6.34 -19.87 5.35
CA ALA A 16 7.59 -19.20 4.96
C ALA A 16 8.82 -19.86 5.60
N MET A 17 8.74 -20.23 6.89
CA MET A 17 9.88 -20.69 7.69
C MET A 17 9.90 -22.20 7.92
N ASP A 18 8.76 -22.83 8.20
CA ASP A 18 8.69 -24.28 8.47
C ASP A 18 8.43 -25.09 7.20
N GLY A 19 7.76 -24.46 6.23
CA GLY A 19 7.36 -25.04 4.95
C GLY A 19 6.10 -25.91 5.05
N VAL A 20 5.64 -26.37 3.89
CA VAL A 20 4.58 -27.38 3.76
C VAL A 20 5.14 -28.62 3.08
N ASP A 21 4.69 -29.78 3.53
CA ASP A 21 5.04 -31.05 2.90
C ASP A 21 4.23 -31.21 1.61
N THR A 22 4.92 -31.17 0.48
CA THR A 22 4.35 -31.33 -0.86
C THR A 22 4.71 -32.71 -1.41
N PRO A 23 3.73 -33.53 -1.82
CA PRO A 23 4.01 -34.82 -2.42
C PRO A 23 4.66 -34.67 -3.81
N VAL A 24 5.64 -35.53 -4.08
CA VAL A 24 6.33 -35.61 -5.38
C VAL A 24 5.92 -36.91 -6.05
N PHE A 25 5.33 -36.78 -7.24
CA PHE A 25 4.89 -37.92 -8.03
C PHE A 25 5.81 -38.14 -9.23
N TYR A 26 6.13 -39.40 -9.50
CA TYR A 26 6.84 -39.81 -10.70
C TYR A 26 6.11 -41.00 -11.32
N LYS A 27 5.76 -40.88 -12.61
CA LYS A 27 4.97 -41.89 -13.35
C LYS A 27 3.65 -42.30 -12.64
N GLY A 28 3.02 -41.37 -11.95
CA GLY A 28 1.75 -41.61 -11.25
C GLY A 28 1.89 -42.22 -9.86
N GLU A 29 3.11 -42.56 -9.43
CA GLU A 29 3.38 -43.08 -8.10
C GLU A 29 3.95 -41.98 -7.19
N LEU A 30 3.53 -41.97 -5.92
CA LEU A 30 4.12 -41.11 -4.90
C LEU A 30 5.52 -41.62 -4.59
N VAL A 31 6.54 -40.84 -4.95
CA VAL A 31 7.93 -41.25 -4.80
C VAL A 31 8.65 -40.57 -3.65
N ALA A 32 8.19 -39.37 -3.26
CA ALA A 32 8.77 -38.63 -2.15
C ALA A 32 7.81 -37.58 -1.61
N THR A 33 8.19 -36.97 -0.49
CA THR A 33 7.62 -35.73 0.02
C THR A 33 8.75 -34.73 0.17
N GLN A 34 8.55 -33.50 -0.28
CA GLN A 34 9.51 -32.42 -0.12
C GLN A 34 8.91 -31.28 0.69
N LYS A 35 9.73 -30.60 1.49
CA LYS A 35 9.33 -29.34 2.10
C LYS A 35 9.36 -28.23 1.06
N GLN A 36 8.23 -27.57 0.86
CA GLN A 36 8.11 -26.39 0.03
C GLN A 36 7.94 -25.16 0.91
N TYR A 37 8.83 -24.19 0.73
CA TYR A 37 8.81 -22.91 1.41
C TYR A 37 8.21 -21.84 0.50
N SER A 38 7.58 -20.83 1.10
CA SER A 38 7.03 -19.69 0.35
C SER A 38 7.92 -18.46 0.47
N ASP A 39 8.79 -18.26 -0.52
CA ASP A 39 9.69 -17.10 -0.57
C ASP A 39 8.92 -15.78 -0.60
N ARG A 40 7.77 -15.74 -1.26
CA ARG A 40 6.91 -14.56 -1.29
C ARG A 40 6.38 -14.19 0.10
N LEU A 41 5.98 -15.18 0.89
CA LEU A 41 5.55 -14.94 2.27
C LEU A 41 6.72 -14.54 3.16
N LEU A 42 7.91 -15.13 2.94
CA LEU A 42 9.14 -14.75 3.63
C LEU A 42 9.53 -13.29 3.33
N GLU A 43 9.47 -12.88 2.06
CA GLU A 43 9.72 -11.50 1.63
C GLU A 43 8.77 -10.53 2.31
N LEU A 44 7.46 -10.81 2.31
CA LEU A 44 6.46 -9.96 2.98
C LEU A 44 6.73 -9.87 4.50
N HIS A 45 7.10 -10.98 5.12
CA HIS A 45 7.45 -11.01 6.54
C HIS A 45 8.71 -10.19 6.82
N ALA A 46 9.74 -10.30 5.97
CA ALA A 46 10.97 -9.51 6.06
C ALA A 46 10.70 -8.01 5.87
N LYS A 47 9.91 -7.63 4.86
CA LYS A 47 9.48 -6.24 4.63
C LYS A 47 8.76 -5.63 5.83
N ARG A 48 7.97 -6.42 6.54
CA ARG A 48 7.25 -5.97 7.73
C ARG A 48 8.19 -5.72 8.91
N HIS A 49 9.12 -6.63 9.18
CA HIS A 49 9.89 -6.66 10.42
C HIS A 49 11.32 -6.09 10.31
N ILE A 50 11.92 -6.12 9.13
CA ILE A 50 13.32 -5.73 8.91
C ILE A 50 13.34 -4.48 8.03
N GLY A 51 13.70 -3.34 8.63
CA GLY A 51 13.67 -2.04 7.95
C GLY A 51 14.47 -1.96 6.64
N ALA A 52 15.56 -2.72 6.52
CA ALA A 52 16.37 -2.79 5.31
C ALA A 52 15.63 -3.34 4.08
N TYR A 53 14.59 -4.16 4.29
CA TYR A 53 13.81 -4.76 3.20
C TYR A 53 12.57 -3.97 2.84
N ARG A 54 12.19 -2.93 3.62
CA ARG A 54 11.02 -2.10 3.33
C ARG A 54 11.12 -1.46 1.95
N ASP A 55 9.99 -1.42 1.25
CA ASP A 55 9.88 -0.74 -0.04
C ASP A 55 10.09 0.78 0.16
N LYS A 56 11.03 1.35 -0.59
CA LYS A 56 11.32 2.80 -0.60
C LYS A 56 10.67 3.41 -1.82
N HIS A 57 9.71 4.30 -1.62
CA HIS A 57 9.11 5.10 -2.69
C HIS A 57 9.72 6.50 -2.66
N THR A 58 10.49 6.84 -3.69
CA THR A 58 10.89 8.22 -3.96
C THR A 58 9.88 8.78 -4.95
N VAL A 59 9.09 9.76 -4.52
CA VAL A 59 8.18 10.49 -5.41
C VAL A 59 8.84 11.81 -5.75
N ASP A 60 9.47 11.88 -6.93
CA ASP A 60 10.03 13.12 -7.47
C ASP A 60 8.89 14.00 -7.99
N HIS A 61 8.42 14.91 -7.14
CA HIS A 61 7.54 15.99 -7.55
C HIS A 61 8.37 17.08 -8.25
N ASN A 62 8.53 16.98 -9.57
CA ASN A 62 8.99 18.13 -10.37
C ASN A 62 7.82 19.11 -10.52
N VAL A 63 7.47 19.78 -9.42
CA VAL A 63 6.51 20.89 -9.45
C VAL A 63 7.31 22.10 -9.90
N THR A 64 7.20 22.45 -11.18
CA THR A 64 7.62 23.75 -11.69
C THR A 64 6.73 24.81 -11.01
N GLY A 65 7.14 25.28 -9.83
CA GLY A 65 6.62 26.48 -9.18
C GLY A 65 5.11 26.57 -8.98
N GLY A 66 4.44 25.52 -8.50
CA GLY A 66 3.04 25.60 -8.05
C GLY A 66 2.97 25.75 -6.53
N VAL A 67 2.44 26.88 -6.04
CA VAL A 67 2.14 27.08 -4.61
C VAL A 67 1.17 25.98 -4.17
N LEU A 68 1.57 25.19 -3.16
CA LEU A 68 0.70 24.21 -2.52
C LEU A 68 -0.24 24.96 -1.56
N VAL A 69 -1.42 25.35 -2.05
CA VAL A 69 -2.49 25.87 -1.18
C VAL A 69 -3.13 24.68 -0.48
N VAL A 70 -2.85 24.51 0.81
CA VAL A 70 -3.61 23.62 1.69
C VAL A 70 -4.88 24.39 2.06
N PRO A 71 -6.10 23.96 1.66
CA PRO A 71 -7.30 24.60 2.17
C PRO A 71 -7.39 24.29 3.66
N GLY A 72 -7.11 25.31 4.47
CA GLY A 72 -7.47 25.29 5.89
C GLY A 72 -8.97 25.04 5.99
N MET A 73 -9.36 24.21 6.95
CA MET A 73 -10.76 23.98 7.28
C MET A 73 -11.47 25.33 7.44
N ALA A 74 -12.29 25.72 6.46
CA ALA A 74 -13.30 26.73 6.65
C ALA A 74 -14.30 26.15 7.66
N GLU A 75 -14.29 26.67 8.89
CA GLU A 75 -15.18 26.13 9.93
C GLU A 75 -16.64 26.55 9.72
N THR A 76 -16.96 27.42 8.75
CA THR A 76 -18.36 27.69 8.36
C THR A 76 -18.53 28.03 6.88
N SER A 77 -19.73 27.74 6.35
CA SER A 77 -20.12 28.01 4.96
C SER A 77 -20.34 29.51 4.65
N GLU A 78 -20.63 30.33 5.66
CA GLU A 78 -20.79 31.79 5.51
C GLU A 78 -19.45 32.50 5.25
N ASP A 79 -18.34 32.01 5.82
CA ASP A 79 -17.00 32.56 5.59
C ASP A 79 -16.50 32.36 4.15
N TRP A 80 -16.99 31.33 3.44
CA TRP A 80 -16.56 31.06 2.05
C TRP A 80 -17.30 31.94 1.03
N GLU A 81 -18.57 32.26 1.29
CA GLU A 81 -19.41 33.10 0.42
C GLU A 81 -19.03 34.59 0.51
N GLU A 82 -18.52 35.07 1.65
CA GLU A 82 -18.03 36.46 1.80
C GLU A 82 -16.70 36.69 1.05
N GLU A 83 -15.84 35.67 0.98
CA GLU A 83 -14.53 35.77 0.32
C GLU A 83 -14.58 35.52 -1.19
N ASN A 84 -15.57 34.76 -1.68
CA ASN A 84 -15.68 34.37 -3.10
C ASN A 84 -16.95 34.88 -3.81
N GLY A 85 -17.76 35.67 -3.11
CA GLY A 85 -19.00 36.27 -3.59
C GLY A 85 -18.82 37.59 -4.34
N ASP A 86 -18.03 37.60 -5.42
CA ASP A 86 -18.30 38.55 -6.52
C ASP A 86 -17.94 37.90 -7.85
N GLY A 87 -18.94 37.24 -8.42
CA GLY A 87 -18.93 36.80 -9.81
C GLY A 87 -18.95 38.00 -10.76
N GLY A 88 -17.82 38.69 -10.87
CA GLY A 88 -17.53 39.63 -11.95
C GLY A 88 -17.13 38.86 -13.21
N SER A 89 -18.05 38.83 -14.17
CA SER A 89 -17.97 38.19 -15.49
C SER A 89 -16.62 38.31 -16.24
N PRO A 90 -16.27 37.37 -17.15
CA PRO A 90 -15.01 37.40 -17.90
C PRO A 90 -14.88 38.68 -18.71
N ALA A 91 -13.78 39.40 -18.56
CA ALA A 91 -13.50 40.60 -19.37
C ALA A 91 -13.24 40.21 -20.83
N GLU A 92 -14.11 40.68 -21.74
CA GLU A 92 -13.86 40.67 -23.19
C GLU A 92 -12.77 41.71 -23.57
N PRO A 93 -11.99 41.44 -24.62
CA PRO A 93 -10.75 42.18 -24.93
C PRO A 93 -11.05 43.40 -25.80
N LYS A 94 -10.42 44.58 -25.58
CA LYS A 94 -10.18 45.61 -26.61
C LYS A 94 -8.95 46.49 -26.35
N ASP A 95 -8.40 46.95 -27.48
CA ASP A 95 -7.21 47.78 -27.78
C ASP A 95 -6.92 49.01 -26.90
#